data_AF-A0A935WRX3-F1
#
_entry.id   AF-A0A935WRX3-F1
#
_cell.length_a   1.000
_cell.length_b   1.000
_cell.length_c   1.000
_cell.angle_alpha   90.00
_cell.angle_beta   90.00
_cell.angle_gamma   90.00
#
_symmetry.space_group_name_H-M   'P 1'
#
loop_
_entity.id
_entity.type
_entity.pdbx_description
1 polymer ?
#
loop_
_entity_poly.entity_id
_entity_poly.type
_entity_poly.pdbx_seq_one_letter_code
_entity_poly.pdbx_strand_id
1 'polypeptide(L)' 'MPDRLSIINDALSNTGNNLVQVEFEDSDEWDVAKRAYDRFLPQLLEAHPWNFATTTEAISKLPAADNPSQRFA' A
#
# COMPACT_ATOMS: atom_id res chain seq x y z
N MET A 1 6.57 -15.50 -4.86
CA MET A 1 6.59 -14.06 -4.51
C MET A 1 6.21 -13.96 -3.06
N PRO A 2 6.98 -13.27 -2.21
CA PRO A 2 6.57 -13.02 -0.84
C PRO A 2 5.25 -12.25 -0.84
N ASP A 3 4.30 -12.73 -0.06
CA ASP A 3 3.02 -12.07 0.20
C ASP A 3 3.16 -11.09 1.38
N ARG A 4 2.12 -10.28 1.60
CA ARG A 4 2.15 -9.28 2.68
C ARG A 4 2.37 -9.91 4.05
N LEU A 5 1.72 -11.05 4.33
CA LEU A 5 1.84 -11.76 5.59
C LEU A 5 3.27 -12.23 5.86
N SER A 6 3.98 -12.80 4.86
CA SER A 6 5.38 -13.19 5.03
C SER A 6 6.29 -11.99 5.32
N ILE A 7 6.09 -10.84 4.67
CA ILE A 7 6.86 -9.62 4.94
C ILE A 7 6.62 -9.12 6.38
N ILE A 8 5.37 -9.14 6.84
CA ILE A 8 5.02 -8.76 8.21
C ILE A 8 5.66 -9.71 9.23
N ASN A 9 5.58 -11.02 9.00
CA ASN A 9 6.17 -12.02 9.89
C ASN A 9 7.70 -11.95 9.93
N ASP A 10 8.36 -11.65 8.81
CA ASP A 10 9.79 -11.39 8.77
C ASP A 10 10.15 -10.16 9.63
N ALA A 11 9.35 -9.08 9.57
CA ALA A 11 9.54 -7.91 10.41
C ALA A 11 9.32 -8.22 11.90
N LEU A 12 8.27 -8.97 12.24
CA LEU A 12 7.97 -9.38 13.62
C LEU A 12 9.09 -10.24 14.20
N SER A 13 9.59 -11.21 13.44
CA SER A 13 10.73 -12.06 13.79
C SER A 13 11.98 -11.23 14.13
N ASN A 14 12.29 -10.22 13.31
CA ASN A 14 13.44 -9.34 13.53
C ASN A 14 13.32 -8.47 14.80
N THR A 15 12.10 -8.24 15.28
CA THR A 15 11.83 -7.49 16.51
C THR A 15 11.65 -8.37 17.75
N GLY A 16 11.67 -9.69 17.59
CA GLY A 16 11.44 -10.66 18.66
C GLY A 16 9.97 -10.80 19.07
N ASN A 17 9.03 -10.36 18.22
CA ASN A 17 7.59 -10.47 18.46
C ASN A 17 7.03 -11.81 17.94
N ASN A 18 5.82 -12.15 18.40
CA ASN A 18 5.12 -13.34 17.94
C ASN A 18 4.74 -13.21 16.46
N LEU A 19 4.83 -14.33 15.75
CA LEU A 19 4.37 -14.41 14.36
C LEU A 19 2.86 -14.55 14.31
N VAL A 20 2.26 -13.95 13.29
CA VAL A 20 0.83 -13.97 13.02
C VAL A 20 0.52 -15.11 12.03
N GLN A 21 -0.54 -15.88 12.30
CA GLN A 21 -0.88 -17.03 11.44
C GLN A 21 -1.80 -16.64 10.29
N VAL A 22 -2.65 -15.63 10.47
CA VAL A 22 -3.66 -15.20 9.50
C VAL A 22 -3.68 -13.68 9.39
N GLU A 23 -3.89 -13.15 8.18
CA GLU A 23 -4.15 -11.72 8.05
C GLU A 23 -5.44 -11.32 8.78
N PHE A 24 -5.44 -10.14 9.42
CA PHE A 24 -6.60 -9.62 10.16
C PHE A 24 -6.98 -10.45 11.39
N GLU A 25 -6.00 -11.04 12.08
CA GLU A 25 -6.21 -11.82 13.32
C GLU A 25 -6.65 -10.95 14.53
N ASP A 26 -7.01 -9.67 14.35
CA ASP A 26 -7.31 -8.70 15.42
C ASP A 26 -6.28 -8.73 16.57
N SER A 27 -5.01 -8.98 16.25
CA SER A 27 -3.89 -8.99 17.19
C SER A 27 -3.14 -7.66 17.19
N ASP A 28 -2.57 -7.28 18.33
CA ASP A 28 -1.77 -6.06 18.47
C ASP A 28 -0.54 -6.10 17.55
N GLU A 29 0.10 -7.27 17.43
CA GLU A 29 1.24 -7.50 16.53
C GLU A 29 0.87 -7.23 15.06
N TRP A 30 -0.28 -7.74 14.62
CA TRP A 30 -0.79 -7.50 13.27
C TRP A 30 -1.07 -6.01 13.05
N ASP A 31 -1.77 -5.38 13.98
CA ASP A 31 -2.22 -4.00 13.84
C ASP A 31 -1.06 -3.01 13.76
N VAL A 32 -0.03 -3.22 14.59
CA VAL A 32 1.18 -2.39 14.59
C VAL A 32 2.01 -2.64 13.34
N ALA A 33 2.29 -3.90 13.00
CA ALA A 33 3.13 -4.23 11.85
C ALA A 33 2.47 -3.84 10.52
N LYS A 34 1.15 -4.04 10.39
CA LYS A 34 0.38 -3.62 9.23
C LYS A 34 0.41 -2.10 9.04
N ARG A 35 0.22 -1.32 10.11
CA ARG A 35 0.30 0.15 10.03
C ARG A 35 1.68 0.63 9.58
N ALA A 36 2.75 -0.04 10.03
CA ALA A 36 4.10 0.26 9.58
C ALA A 36 4.28 -0.10 8.09
N TYR A 37 3.85 -1.30 7.69
CA TYR A 37 3.91 -1.76 6.30
C TYR A 37 3.19 -0.79 5.34
N ASP A 38 1.92 -0.47 5.63
CA ASP A 38 1.09 0.42 4.80
C ASP A 38 1.66 1.84 4.72
N ARG A 39 2.37 2.30 5.76
CA ARG A 39 2.99 3.63 5.78
C ARG A 39 4.27 3.69 4.95
N PHE A 40 5.13 2.68 5.06
CA PHE A 40 6.47 2.72 4.44
C PHE A 40 6.50 2.19 3.02
N LEU A 41 5.56 1.31 2.63
CA LEU A 41 5.48 0.81 1.26
C LEU A 41 5.34 1.94 0.22
N PRO A 42 4.39 2.90 0.35
CA PRO A 42 4.30 4.01 -0.60
C PRO A 42 5.56 4.88 -0.63
N GLN A 43 6.14 5.16 0.55
CA GLN A 43 7.35 5.97 0.65
C GLN A 43 8.53 5.32 -0.09
N LEU A 44 8.68 4.00 0.04
CA LEU A 44 9.74 3.27 -0.66
C LEU A 44 9.51 3.27 -2.18
N LEU A 45 8.25 3.12 -2.60
CA LEU A 45 7.87 3.19 -4.02
C LEU A 45 8.07 4.58 -4.62
N GLU A 46 7.90 5.64 -3.85
CA GLU A 46 8.11 7.03 -4.29
C GLU A 46 9.59 7.45 -4.25
N ALA A 47 10.38 6.92 -3.32
CA ALA A 47 11.78 7.32 -3.13
C ALA A 47 12.66 7.03 -4.35
N HIS A 48 12.28 6.05 -5.18
CA HIS A 48 13.03 5.69 -6.38
C HIS A 48 12.09 5.38 -7.56
N PRO A 49 12.50 5.72 -8.80
CA PRO A 49 11.75 5.35 -10.00
C PRO A 49 11.95 3.87 -10.31
N TRP A 50 11.17 3.03 -9.64
CA TRP A 50 11.17 1.59 -9.86
C TRP A 50 10.49 1.28 -11.19
N ASN A 51 11.25 0.83 -12.19
CA ASN A 51 10.71 0.49 -13.52
C ASN A 51 9.59 -0.57 -13.46
N PHE A 52 9.61 -1.47 -12.47
CA PHE A 52 8.56 -2.49 -12.29
C PHE A 52 7.28 -1.95 -11.64
N ALA A 53 7.37 -0.88 -10.85
CA ALA A 53 6.24 -0.28 -10.14
C ALA A 53 5.69 0.97 -10.84
N THR A 54 6.29 1.37 -11.96
CA THR A 54 5.88 2.54 -12.73
C THR A 54 5.07 2.10 -13.93
N THR A 55 3.89 2.67 -14.11
CA THR A 55 3.06 2.52 -15.31
C THR A 55 2.72 3.90 -15.84
N THR A 56 2.97 4.10 -17.14
CA THR A 56 2.65 5.36 -17.83
C THR A 56 1.42 5.14 -18.69
N GLU A 57 0.35 5.85 -18.37
CA GLU A 57 -0.93 5.78 -19.08
C GLU A 57 -1.32 7.17 -19.58
N ALA A 58 -1.92 7.23 -20.77
CA ALA A 58 -2.43 8.48 -21.32
C ALA A 58 -3.79 8.81 -20.66
N ILE A 59 -3.82 9.86 -19.84
CA ILE A 59 -5.06 10.33 -19.21
C ILE A 59 -5.87 11.14 -20.24
N SER A 60 -7.04 10.65 -20.63
CA SER A 60 -8.00 11.41 -21.45
C SER A 60 -8.92 12.25 -20.57
N LYS A 61 -9.32 13.43 -21.06
CA LYS A 61 -10.32 14.26 -20.36
C LYS A 61 -11.68 13.58 -20.47
N LEU A 62 -12.42 13.55 -19.36
CA LEU A 62 -13.85 13.27 -19.41
C LEU A 62 -14.55 14.29 -20.31
N PRO A 63 -15.53 13.88 -21.13
CA PRO A 63 -16.33 14.80 -21.92
C PRO A 63 -17.00 15.84 -21.01
N ALA A 64 -17.10 17.08 -21.50
CA ALA A 64 -17.56 18.24 -20.72
C ALA A 64 -18.94 18.04 -20.04
N ALA A 65 -19.81 17.22 -20.65
CA ALA A 65 -21.12 16.88 -20.10
C ALA A 65 -21.06 16.18 -18.73
N ASP A 66 -19.97 15.44 -18.46
CA ASP A 66 -19.78 14.67 -17.23
C ASP A 66 -18.83 15.36 -16.23
N ASN A 67 -18.38 16.59 -16.52
CA ASN A 67 -17.48 17.33 -15.63
C ASN A 67 -18.27 18.10 -14.56
N PRO A 68 -18.26 17.68 -13.27
CA PRO A 68 -19.03 18.33 -12.22
C PRO A 68 -18.59 19.77 -11.94
N SER A 69 -17.35 20.14 -12.25
CA SER A 69 -16.84 21.51 -12.07
C SER A 69 -17.44 22.52 -13.07
N GLN A 70 -17.98 22.05 -14.20
CA GLN A 70 -18.59 22.91 -15.23
C GLN A 70 -20.09 23.14 -15.01
N ARG A 71 -20.70 22.48 -14.01
CA ARG A 71 -22.13 22.61 -13.70
C ARG A 71 -22.48 23.86 -12.89
N PHE A 72 -21.48 24.57 -12.38
CA PHE A 72 -21.64 25.73 -11.49
C PHE A 72 -21.00 27.02 -12.05
N ALA A 73 -20.69 27.04 -13.35
CA ALA A 73 -20.16 28.21 -14.07
C ALA A 73 -21.27 28.98 -14.77
#